data_AF-A0A9E3WSC3-F1
#
_entry.id   AF-A0A9E3WSC3-F1
#
_cell.length_a   1.000
_cell.length_b   1.000
_cell.length_c   1.000
_cell.angle_alpha   90.00
_cell.angle_beta   90.00
_cell.angle_gamma   90.00
#
_symmetry.space_group_name_H-M   'P 1'
#
loop_
_entity.id
_entity.type
_entity.pdbx_description
1 polymer ?
#
loop_
_entity_poly.entity_id
_entity_poly.type
_entity_poly.pdbx_seq_one_letter_code
_entity_poly.pdbx_strand_id
1 'polypeptide(L)'
;ATTTQMLYYGSNTNGDGFGGQNEMHVYLNASGTLAMRFQGGGTLTSSGSYNDGAWHLVTATWDRVGNVDSLYVDGGSLAGGETLTGAHGGANYTFAGSNQFGHTEDTSTLGNSRTFIGDADSLAIWDRALTAAEAYAQFSQGANAVSLVNTQPGSNNWNTGGDWSDTLSPSAGKSYHVGNDTGKTLRTPLGSDTFAGDSLTLHATGTLLTKGSSTTPTNNTFTINDFRLNGGAIVHGSDNRSHTIAGNIAVLADSSISVGNPNPRTLTIASDISGAGKLNVSVLDSDVLNLTGDNSAFSGGWNISGVGTVNAASNNSLGTGDVVVGVGSTLTSAGDQTITSLNVQG
;
A
#
# COMPACT_ATOMS: atom_id res chain seq x y z
N ALA A 1 -12.98 -6.59 27.51
CA ALA A 1 -13.89 -5.52 27.98
C ALA A 1 -15.10 -6.15 28.66
N THR A 2 -15.71 -5.52 29.68
CA THR A 2 -16.89 -6.08 30.37
C THR A 2 -18.23 -5.70 29.73
N THR A 3 -18.19 -4.95 28.62
CA THR A 3 -19.37 -4.40 27.93
C THR A 3 -19.25 -4.63 26.43
N THR A 4 -20.40 -4.63 25.74
CA THR A 4 -20.48 -4.66 24.28
C THR A 4 -19.94 -3.35 23.68
N GLN A 5 -19.15 -3.47 22.63
CA GLN A 5 -18.48 -2.37 21.93
C GLN A 5 -18.83 -2.40 20.44
N MET A 6 -19.33 -1.29 19.90
CA MET A 6 -19.81 -1.20 18.53
C MET A 6 -18.68 -0.82 17.59
N LEU A 7 -18.43 -1.67 16.60
CA LEU A 7 -17.51 -1.35 15.51
C LEU A 7 -18.25 -0.52 14.45
N TYR A 8 -19.42 -0.99 14.04
CA TYR A 8 -20.28 -0.31 13.08
C TYR A 8 -21.74 -0.40 13.52
N TYR A 9 -22.48 0.68 13.34
CA TYR A 9 -23.90 0.76 13.60
C TYR A 9 -24.61 1.48 12.45
N GLY A 10 -25.67 0.88 11.93
CA GLY A 10 -26.53 1.46 10.90
C GLY A 10 -28.00 1.24 11.23
N SER A 11 -28.84 2.25 11.09
CA SER A 11 -30.27 2.14 11.39
C SER A 11 -31.15 2.91 10.41
N ASN A 12 -32.42 2.51 10.29
CA ASN A 12 -33.42 3.29 9.55
C ASN A 12 -33.91 4.52 10.34
N THR A 13 -33.76 4.51 11.67
CA THR A 13 -34.21 5.54 12.62
C THR A 13 -33.25 5.61 13.81
N ASN A 14 -33.32 6.65 14.64
CA ASN A 14 -32.53 6.70 15.87
C ASN A 14 -32.84 5.48 16.76
N GLY A 15 -31.78 4.84 17.27
CA GLY A 15 -31.87 3.56 17.97
C GLY A 15 -30.61 3.31 18.79
N ASP A 16 -30.71 2.39 19.74
CA ASP A 16 -29.63 2.15 20.70
C ASP A 16 -28.67 1.05 20.23
N GLY A 17 -29.03 0.23 19.23
CA GLY A 17 -28.22 -0.89 18.76
C GLY A 17 -28.69 -2.27 19.22
N PHE A 18 -29.76 -2.39 20.03
CA PHE A 18 -30.36 -3.69 20.36
C PHE A 18 -31.88 -3.60 20.58
N GLY A 19 -32.50 -2.51 20.11
CA GLY A 19 -33.90 -2.18 20.32
C GLY A 19 -34.87 -2.87 19.36
N GLY A 20 -36.00 -2.23 19.09
CA GLY A 20 -37.05 -2.69 18.17
C GLY A 20 -36.87 -2.21 16.71
N GLN A 21 -35.91 -1.32 16.46
CA GLN A 21 -35.71 -0.61 15.20
C GLN A 21 -35.00 -1.46 14.15
N ASN A 22 -35.28 -1.25 12.87
CA ASN A 22 -34.50 -1.89 11.80
C ASN A 22 -33.05 -1.38 11.82
N GLU A 23 -32.16 -2.25 12.30
CA GLU A 23 -30.76 -1.96 12.60
C GLU A 23 -29.84 -3.06 12.06
N MET A 24 -28.66 -2.67 11.60
CA MET A 24 -27.51 -3.53 11.31
C MET A 24 -26.35 -3.07 12.19
N HIS A 25 -25.66 -4.00 12.84
CA HIS A 25 -24.45 -3.65 13.58
C HIS A 25 -23.44 -4.78 13.60
N VAL A 26 -22.17 -4.35 13.68
CA VAL A 26 -21.01 -5.20 13.88
C VAL A 26 -20.37 -4.77 15.19
N TYR A 27 -20.09 -5.73 16.08
CA TYR A 27 -19.69 -5.42 17.45
C TYR A 27 -18.79 -6.50 18.05
N LEU A 28 -18.04 -6.12 19.07
CA LEU A 28 -17.41 -7.02 20.03
C LEU A 28 -18.34 -7.16 21.23
N ASN A 29 -18.68 -8.38 21.63
CA ASN A 29 -19.45 -8.58 22.85
C ASN A 29 -18.56 -8.55 24.11
N ALA A 30 -19.17 -8.65 25.29
CA ALA A 30 -18.45 -8.68 26.57
C ALA A 30 -17.50 -9.89 26.72
N SER A 31 -17.68 -10.95 25.92
CA SER A 31 -16.78 -12.10 25.87
C SER A 31 -15.63 -11.91 24.88
N GLY A 32 -15.57 -10.77 24.19
CA GLY A 32 -14.55 -10.47 23.18
C GLY A 32 -14.79 -11.12 21.83
N THR A 33 -15.90 -11.83 21.61
CA THR A 33 -16.21 -12.41 20.29
C THR A 33 -16.79 -11.34 19.36
N LEU A 34 -16.51 -11.49 18.07
CA LEU A 34 -17.08 -10.63 17.04
C LEU A 34 -18.47 -11.11 16.68
N ALA A 35 -19.37 -10.17 16.46
CA ALA A 35 -20.72 -10.48 16.08
C ALA A 35 -21.27 -9.48 15.08
N MET A 36 -22.16 -9.97 14.24
CA MET A 36 -22.98 -9.21 13.33
C MET A 36 -24.44 -9.52 13.64
N ARG A 37 -25.27 -8.49 13.68
CA ARG A 37 -26.71 -8.64 13.89
C ARG A 37 -27.49 -7.75 12.94
N PHE A 38 -28.58 -8.32 12.44
CA PHE A 38 -29.64 -7.60 11.76
C PHE A 38 -30.94 -7.76 12.53
N GLN A 39 -31.64 -6.64 12.71
CA GLN A 39 -33.01 -6.65 13.23
C GLN A 39 -33.91 -7.54 12.36
N GLY A 40 -34.63 -8.46 12.97
CA GLY A 40 -35.51 -9.42 12.27
C GLY A 40 -34.78 -10.60 11.63
N GLY A 41 -33.44 -10.66 11.74
CA GLY A 41 -32.60 -11.80 11.39
C GLY A 41 -32.00 -12.49 12.61
N GLY A 42 -31.05 -13.39 12.37
CA GLY A 42 -30.21 -13.98 13.41
C GLY A 42 -29.03 -13.09 13.79
N THR A 43 -28.33 -13.49 14.85
CA THR A 43 -26.99 -12.97 15.16
C THR A 43 -25.96 -13.99 14.68
N LEU A 44 -24.99 -13.55 13.89
CA LEU A 44 -23.78 -14.31 13.60
C LEU A 44 -22.74 -13.94 14.65
N THR A 45 -22.22 -14.91 15.39
CA THR A 45 -21.22 -14.69 16.45
C THR A 45 -20.04 -15.63 16.23
N SER A 46 -18.84 -15.08 16.13
CA SER A 46 -17.62 -15.87 16.04
C SER A 46 -17.42 -16.78 17.24
N SER A 47 -16.73 -17.89 17.04
CA SER A 47 -16.38 -18.82 18.11
C SER A 47 -15.17 -18.35 18.93
N GLY A 48 -14.24 -17.63 18.31
CA GLY A 48 -13.06 -17.03 18.94
C GLY A 48 -13.32 -15.68 19.61
N SER A 49 -12.43 -15.34 20.54
CA SER A 49 -12.31 -13.99 21.12
C SER A 49 -11.22 -13.21 20.37
N TYR A 50 -11.52 -11.96 20.03
CA TYR A 50 -10.75 -11.05 19.19
C TYR A 50 -10.43 -9.72 19.89
N ASN A 51 -10.74 -9.62 21.19
CA ASN A 51 -10.29 -8.52 22.04
C ASN A 51 -8.99 -8.92 22.76
N ASP A 52 -7.96 -9.26 21.99
CA ASP A 52 -6.69 -9.82 22.47
C ASP A 52 -5.48 -8.89 22.27
N GLY A 53 -5.69 -7.73 21.64
CA GLY A 53 -4.65 -6.74 21.35
C GLY A 53 -3.94 -6.95 20.01
N ALA A 54 -4.34 -7.94 19.20
CA ALA A 54 -3.91 -8.08 17.82
C ALA A 54 -4.79 -7.26 16.85
N TRP A 55 -4.24 -6.96 15.67
CA TRP A 55 -5.03 -6.40 14.57
C TRP A 55 -5.86 -7.50 13.93
N HIS A 56 -7.15 -7.22 13.73
CA HIS A 56 -8.09 -8.12 13.06
C HIS A 56 -8.80 -7.41 11.91
N LEU A 57 -9.10 -8.15 10.85
CA LEU A 57 -10.02 -7.67 9.82
C LEU A 57 -11.39 -8.32 10.01
N VAL A 58 -12.42 -7.50 10.05
CA VAL A 58 -13.80 -7.95 10.13
C VAL A 58 -14.55 -7.46 8.90
N THR A 59 -14.99 -8.38 8.05
CA THR A 59 -15.84 -8.07 6.90
C THR A 59 -17.23 -8.59 7.16
N ALA A 60 -18.20 -7.69 7.19
CA ALA A 60 -19.60 -8.01 7.40
C ALA A 60 -20.38 -7.67 6.12
N THR A 61 -21.22 -8.58 5.65
CA THR A 61 -21.93 -8.44 4.37
C THR A 61 -23.42 -8.72 4.51
N TRP A 62 -24.20 -7.94 3.77
CA TRP A 62 -25.64 -8.05 3.65
C TRP A 62 -26.02 -8.30 2.19
N ASP A 63 -26.28 -9.55 1.81
CA ASP A 63 -26.74 -9.87 0.46
C ASP A 63 -28.25 -9.95 0.40
N ARG A 64 -28.89 -8.83 0.04
CA ARG A 64 -30.36 -8.73 -0.08
C ARG A 64 -30.94 -9.65 -1.14
N VAL A 65 -30.21 -9.93 -2.23
CA VAL A 65 -30.71 -10.75 -3.34
C VAL A 65 -30.57 -12.23 -3.00
N GLY A 66 -29.43 -12.62 -2.44
CA GLY A 66 -29.17 -13.97 -1.97
C GLY A 66 -29.88 -14.34 -0.66
N ASN A 67 -30.37 -13.34 0.08
CA ASN A 67 -30.96 -13.49 1.42
C ASN A 67 -29.98 -14.10 2.43
N VAL A 68 -28.71 -13.69 2.37
CA VAL A 68 -27.62 -14.21 3.20
C VAL A 68 -26.86 -13.05 3.84
N ASP A 69 -26.61 -13.17 5.13
CA ASP A 69 -25.60 -12.40 5.85
C ASP A 69 -24.34 -13.23 5.98
N SER A 70 -23.18 -12.59 5.82
CA SER A 70 -21.91 -13.25 6.10
C SER A 70 -21.01 -12.37 6.95
N LEU A 71 -20.40 -12.98 7.97
CA LEU A 71 -19.33 -12.41 8.77
C LEU A 71 -18.04 -13.19 8.48
N TYR A 72 -17.06 -12.51 7.92
CA TYR A 72 -15.70 -13.02 7.71
C TYR A 72 -14.78 -12.36 8.73
N VAL A 73 -14.12 -13.18 9.55
CA VAL A 73 -13.11 -12.73 10.48
C VAL A 73 -11.75 -13.20 9.99
N ASP A 74 -10.80 -12.27 9.91
CA ASP A 74 -9.43 -12.49 9.46
C ASP A 74 -9.37 -13.20 8.10
N GLY A 75 -10.12 -12.69 7.12
CA GLY A 75 -10.19 -13.24 5.76
C GLY A 75 -11.05 -14.49 5.60
N GLY A 76 -11.66 -14.95 6.70
CA GLY A 76 -12.52 -16.11 6.73
C GLY A 76 -11.79 -17.43 6.50
N SER A 77 -12.56 -18.47 6.16
CA SER A 77 -12.04 -19.84 6.01
C SER A 77 -10.89 -19.98 5.00
N LEU A 78 -10.81 -19.09 3.99
CA LEU A 78 -9.72 -19.05 3.02
C LEU A 78 -8.36 -18.63 3.63
N ALA A 79 -8.38 -17.90 4.73
CA ALA A 79 -7.19 -17.47 5.48
C ALA A 79 -6.98 -18.28 6.78
N GLY A 80 -7.79 -19.30 7.03
CA GLY A 80 -7.81 -20.01 8.31
C GLY A 80 -8.55 -19.27 9.43
N GLY A 81 -9.21 -18.14 9.12
CA GLY A 81 -10.12 -17.43 9.99
C GLY A 81 -11.55 -18.00 9.95
N GLU A 82 -12.52 -17.27 10.50
CA GLU A 82 -13.90 -17.71 10.61
C GLU A 82 -14.79 -17.15 9.50
N THR A 83 -15.63 -18.01 8.92
CA THR A 83 -16.73 -17.59 8.04
C THR A 83 -18.04 -18.06 8.64
N LEU A 84 -18.89 -17.12 9.01
CA LEU A 84 -20.24 -17.39 9.47
C LEU A 84 -21.23 -16.89 8.45
N THR A 85 -22.26 -17.68 8.18
CA THR A 85 -23.34 -17.33 7.26
C THR A 85 -24.69 -17.62 7.90
N GLY A 86 -25.67 -16.76 7.66
CA GLY A 86 -27.04 -16.97 8.11
C GLY A 86 -28.04 -16.38 7.13
N ALA A 87 -29.25 -16.95 7.11
CA ALA A 87 -30.35 -16.30 6.42
C ALA A 87 -30.75 -15.03 7.19
N HIS A 88 -31.05 -13.96 6.46
CA HIS A 88 -31.58 -12.74 7.08
C HIS A 88 -33.07 -12.57 6.81
N GLY A 89 -33.74 -11.83 7.71
CA GLY A 89 -35.16 -11.48 7.58
C GLY A 89 -35.40 -10.01 7.23
N GLY A 90 -34.34 -9.20 7.11
CA GLY A 90 -34.38 -7.74 7.03
C GLY A 90 -34.58 -7.14 5.63
N ALA A 91 -35.53 -7.63 4.82
CA ALA A 91 -35.71 -7.18 3.42
C ALA A 91 -36.07 -5.69 3.25
N ASN A 92 -36.48 -5.03 4.34
CA ASN A 92 -36.94 -3.62 4.40
C ASN A 92 -35.94 -2.70 5.13
N TYR A 93 -34.75 -3.18 5.47
CA TYR A 93 -33.68 -2.33 6.02
C TYR A 93 -33.19 -1.35 4.94
N THR A 94 -32.86 -0.12 5.35
CA THR A 94 -32.31 0.93 4.49
C THR A 94 -31.39 1.81 5.32
N PHE A 95 -30.24 2.24 4.77
CA PHE A 95 -29.32 3.17 5.43
C PHE A 95 -29.85 4.63 5.50
N ALA A 96 -31.13 4.84 5.82
CA ALA A 96 -31.81 6.13 5.77
C ALA A 96 -31.74 6.92 7.11
N GLY A 97 -31.36 6.27 8.20
CA GLY A 97 -31.15 6.90 9.51
C GLY A 97 -29.66 7.05 9.82
N SER A 98 -29.26 6.60 10.99
CA SER A 98 -27.91 6.85 11.52
C SER A 98 -26.94 5.80 11.03
N ASN A 99 -25.75 6.26 10.63
CA ASN A 99 -24.64 5.42 10.19
C ASN A 99 -23.40 5.87 10.95
N GLN A 100 -22.88 5.01 11.82
CA GLN A 100 -21.88 5.37 12.80
C GLN A 100 -20.80 4.32 12.90
N PHE A 101 -19.59 4.80 13.15
CA PHE A 101 -18.43 3.98 13.46
C PHE A 101 -18.06 4.17 14.93
N GLY A 102 -17.71 3.08 15.60
CA GLY A 102 -17.18 3.11 16.97
C GLY A 102 -18.18 3.44 18.07
N HIS A 103 -19.46 3.66 17.77
CA HIS A 103 -20.51 3.93 18.77
C HIS A 103 -21.92 3.77 18.17
N THR A 104 -22.93 3.82 19.03
CA THR A 104 -24.36 3.96 18.69
C THR A 104 -24.85 5.36 19.04
N GLU A 105 -25.99 5.77 18.48
CA GLU A 105 -26.68 6.97 18.94
C GLU A 105 -27.21 6.72 20.34
N ASP A 106 -26.50 7.21 21.35
CA ASP A 106 -26.96 7.16 22.74
C ASP A 106 -28.15 8.11 22.92
N THR A 107 -29.33 7.61 22.59
CA THR A 107 -30.62 8.25 22.91
C THR A 107 -31.16 7.80 24.27
N SER A 108 -30.41 6.96 24.99
CA SER A 108 -30.83 6.42 26.28
C SER A 108 -30.41 7.37 27.40
N THR A 109 -31.30 7.60 28.37
CA THR A 109 -30.92 8.23 29.65
C THR A 109 -30.06 7.32 30.53
N LEU A 110 -29.63 6.16 30.01
CA LEU A 110 -28.99 5.07 30.76
C LEU A 110 -27.46 5.04 30.60
N GLY A 111 -26.87 5.92 29.78
CA GLY A 111 -25.40 6.02 29.65
C GLY A 111 -24.74 4.76 29.09
N ASN A 112 -25.47 3.98 28.29
CA ASN A 112 -24.96 2.77 27.65
C ASN A 112 -24.26 3.11 26.34
N SER A 113 -23.29 4.01 26.37
CA SER A 113 -22.45 4.27 25.20
C SER A 113 -21.66 2.99 24.91
N ARG A 114 -22.13 2.23 23.92
CA ARG A 114 -21.49 0.99 23.41
C ARG A 114 -20.27 1.37 22.56
N THR A 115 -19.47 2.28 23.08
CA THR A 115 -18.34 2.88 22.38
C THR A 115 -17.23 1.85 22.22
N PHE A 116 -16.65 1.81 21.04
CA PHE A 116 -15.43 1.06 20.79
C PHE A 116 -14.24 1.69 21.51
N ILE A 117 -13.54 0.87 22.27
CA ILE A 117 -12.32 1.21 22.99
C ILE A 117 -11.20 0.40 22.35
N GLY A 118 -10.48 1.03 21.44
CA GLY A 118 -9.36 0.43 20.73
C GLY A 118 -8.89 1.32 19.58
N ASP A 119 -7.91 0.82 18.85
CA ASP A 119 -7.41 1.46 17.65
C ASP A 119 -8.12 0.89 16.41
N ALA A 120 -8.41 1.77 15.45
CA ALA A 120 -8.93 1.40 14.14
C ALA A 120 -8.07 2.09 13.09
N ASP A 121 -7.57 1.32 12.13
CA ASP A 121 -6.73 1.82 11.05
C ASP A 121 -7.55 2.11 9.78
N SER A 122 -8.28 1.10 9.31
CA SER A 122 -8.97 1.13 8.02
C SER A 122 -10.46 0.79 8.11
N LEU A 123 -11.31 1.57 7.43
CA LEU A 123 -12.74 1.33 7.25
C LEU A 123 -13.11 1.50 5.78
N ALA A 124 -13.81 0.50 5.24
CA ALA A 124 -14.38 0.55 3.89
C ALA A 124 -15.83 0.06 3.91
N ILE A 125 -16.67 0.70 3.09
CA ILE A 125 -18.09 0.39 2.94
C ILE A 125 -18.37 0.23 1.44
N TRP A 126 -19.05 -0.84 1.07
CA TRP A 126 -19.43 -1.16 -0.30
C TRP A 126 -20.94 -1.13 -0.46
N ASP A 127 -21.40 -0.75 -1.66
CA ASP A 127 -22.81 -0.78 -2.06
C ASP A 127 -23.28 -2.18 -2.52
N ARG A 128 -22.44 -3.19 -2.33
CA ARG A 128 -22.68 -4.60 -2.65
C ARG A 128 -22.10 -5.52 -1.58
N ALA A 129 -22.65 -6.73 -1.49
CA ALA A 129 -22.02 -7.79 -0.71
C ALA A 129 -20.71 -8.24 -1.37
N LEU A 130 -19.65 -8.32 -0.57
CA LEU A 130 -18.38 -8.91 -1.01
C LEU A 130 -18.50 -10.44 -0.99
N THR A 131 -17.86 -11.09 -1.95
CA THR A 131 -17.67 -12.54 -1.95
C THR A 131 -16.60 -12.95 -0.93
N ALA A 132 -16.56 -14.23 -0.56
CA ALA A 132 -15.51 -14.77 0.31
C ALA A 132 -14.09 -14.52 -0.23
N ALA A 133 -13.90 -14.62 -1.55
CA ALA A 133 -12.61 -14.36 -2.19
C ALA A 133 -12.19 -12.89 -2.10
N GLU A 134 -13.15 -11.96 -2.21
CA GLU A 134 -12.90 -10.54 -2.05
C GLU A 134 -12.60 -10.18 -0.60
N ALA A 135 -13.34 -10.73 0.36
CA ALA A 135 -13.06 -10.56 1.80
C ALA A 135 -11.67 -11.10 2.16
N TYR A 136 -11.29 -12.26 1.64
CA TYR A 136 -9.94 -12.80 1.75
C TYR A 136 -8.90 -11.87 1.14
N ALA A 137 -9.15 -11.33 -0.06
CA ALA A 137 -8.22 -10.40 -0.72
C ALA A 137 -8.00 -9.11 0.09
N GLN A 138 -9.01 -8.61 0.80
CA GLN A 138 -8.85 -7.49 1.73
C GLN A 138 -7.96 -7.88 2.92
N PHE A 139 -8.20 -9.06 3.52
CA PHE A 139 -7.38 -9.55 4.63
C PHE A 139 -5.93 -9.77 4.23
N SER A 140 -5.68 -10.45 3.11
CA SER A 140 -4.32 -10.79 2.67
C SER A 140 -3.49 -9.54 2.37
N GLN A 141 -4.11 -8.44 1.96
CA GLN A 141 -3.40 -7.18 1.77
C GLN A 141 -2.85 -6.63 3.10
N GLY A 142 -3.59 -6.73 4.19
CA GLY A 142 -3.13 -6.32 5.52
C GLY A 142 -2.24 -7.37 6.20
N ALA A 143 -2.63 -8.64 6.18
CA ALA A 143 -1.94 -9.72 6.88
C ALA A 143 -0.56 -10.05 6.30
N ASN A 144 -0.38 -9.82 5.00
CA ASN A 144 0.89 -10.07 4.32
C ASN A 144 1.72 -8.79 4.13
N ALA A 145 1.31 -7.67 4.74
CA ALA A 145 2.08 -6.44 4.74
C ALA A 145 3.26 -6.55 5.71
N VAL A 146 4.46 -6.33 5.20
CA VAL A 146 5.69 -6.37 5.98
C VAL A 146 6.40 -5.02 5.86
N SER A 147 6.61 -4.35 6.98
CA SER A 147 7.25 -3.04 7.02
C SER A 147 8.73 -3.16 7.36
N LEU A 148 9.57 -2.35 6.72
CA LEU A 148 10.96 -2.19 7.14
C LEU A 148 10.98 -1.45 8.49
N VAL A 149 11.41 -2.13 9.56
CA VAL A 149 11.44 -1.54 10.90
C VAL A 149 12.79 -0.89 11.22
N ASN A 150 13.87 -1.37 10.59
CA ASN A 150 15.23 -0.85 10.77
C ASN A 150 15.79 -0.25 9.47
N THR A 151 16.30 0.98 9.55
CA THR A 151 17.13 1.52 8.46
C THR A 151 18.36 0.63 8.31
N GLN A 152 18.61 0.16 7.10
CA GLN A 152 19.64 -0.83 6.88
C GLN A 152 21.03 -0.18 6.96
N PRO A 153 21.89 -0.57 7.91
CA PRO A 153 23.27 -0.11 7.96
C PRO A 153 24.07 -0.67 6.79
N GLY A 154 25.31 -0.21 6.61
CA GLY A 154 26.11 -0.49 5.43
C GLY A 154 26.30 -1.98 5.08
N SER A 155 26.24 -2.91 6.02
CA SER A 155 26.32 -4.36 5.76
C SER A 155 24.99 -4.99 5.34
N ASN A 156 23.87 -4.40 5.77
CA ASN A 156 22.54 -4.96 5.57
C ASN A 156 22.00 -4.56 4.19
N ASN A 157 21.08 -5.36 3.70
CA ASN A 157 20.39 -5.16 2.43
C ASN A 157 18.98 -5.76 2.51
N TRP A 158 18.19 -5.64 1.46
CA TRP A 158 16.81 -6.11 1.48
C TRP A 158 16.65 -7.59 1.87
N ASN A 159 17.68 -8.45 1.71
CA ASN A 159 17.64 -9.86 2.11
C ASN A 159 17.98 -10.09 3.58
N THR A 160 18.33 -9.06 4.34
CA THR A 160 18.64 -9.18 5.76
C THR A 160 17.36 -9.39 6.56
N GLY A 161 17.15 -10.61 7.06
CA GLY A 161 16.14 -10.88 8.08
C GLY A 161 16.41 -10.09 9.36
N GLY A 162 15.38 -9.88 10.18
CA GLY A 162 15.43 -9.07 11.41
C GLY A 162 15.28 -7.55 11.20
N ASP A 163 15.41 -7.06 9.96
CA ASP A 163 15.15 -5.65 9.63
C ASP A 163 13.68 -5.39 9.24
N TRP A 164 12.92 -6.46 9.02
CA TRP A 164 11.51 -6.47 8.64
C TRP A 164 10.61 -6.76 9.85
N SER A 165 9.37 -6.27 9.82
CA SER A 165 8.41 -6.40 10.94
C SER A 165 8.06 -7.85 11.29
N ASP A 166 8.15 -8.76 10.33
CA ASP A 166 7.98 -10.20 10.52
C ASP A 166 9.29 -10.92 10.89
N THR A 167 10.39 -10.18 11.01
CA THR A 167 11.76 -10.64 11.30
C THR A 167 12.38 -11.56 10.24
N LEU A 168 11.70 -11.82 9.12
CA LEU A 168 12.16 -12.72 8.08
C LEU A 168 12.72 -11.95 6.89
N SER A 169 13.55 -12.61 6.08
CA SER A 169 13.95 -12.07 4.78
C SER A 169 12.75 -12.03 3.83
N PRO A 170 12.78 -11.16 2.80
CA PRO A 170 11.71 -11.08 1.82
C PRO A 170 11.38 -12.43 1.18
N SER A 171 10.08 -12.69 1.00
CA SER A 171 9.58 -13.94 0.42
C SER A 171 8.26 -13.72 -0.30
N ALA A 172 7.97 -14.61 -1.26
CA ALA A 172 6.75 -14.57 -2.04
C ALA A 172 5.49 -14.68 -1.15
N GLY A 173 4.38 -14.12 -1.62
CA GLY A 173 3.13 -14.02 -0.87
C GLY A 173 3.04 -12.78 0.02
N LYS A 174 4.09 -11.94 0.07
CA LYS A 174 4.18 -10.78 0.96
C LYS A 174 4.44 -9.47 0.23
N SER A 175 3.80 -8.41 0.72
CA SER A 175 3.96 -7.04 0.22
C SER A 175 4.81 -6.25 1.20
N TYR A 176 5.87 -5.63 0.71
CA TYR A 176 6.86 -4.97 1.56
C TYR A 176 6.74 -3.46 1.47
N HIS A 177 6.84 -2.79 2.61
CA HIS A 177 6.68 -1.35 2.73
C HIS A 177 7.89 -0.71 3.38
N VAL A 178 8.33 0.42 2.83
CA VAL A 178 9.45 1.20 3.35
C VAL A 178 8.98 2.62 3.62
N GLY A 179 9.17 3.09 4.86
CA GLY A 179 8.85 4.46 5.25
C GLY A 179 7.36 4.76 5.46
N ASN A 180 6.55 3.77 5.86
CA ASN A 180 5.13 3.98 6.18
C ASN A 180 4.94 4.91 7.40
N ASP A 181 5.89 4.88 8.34
CA ASP A 181 5.86 5.72 9.55
C ASP A 181 7.00 6.76 9.54
N THR A 182 8.21 6.32 9.91
CA THR A 182 9.42 7.13 10.00
C THR A 182 10.34 6.85 8.82
N GLY A 183 11.10 7.84 8.36
CA GLY A 183 12.01 7.67 7.23
C GLY A 183 12.96 6.49 7.38
N LYS A 184 12.88 5.54 6.44
CA LYS A 184 13.73 4.35 6.39
C LYS A 184 14.46 4.25 5.06
N THR A 185 15.70 3.77 5.12
CA THR A 185 16.48 3.42 3.92
C THR A 185 16.62 1.92 3.81
N LEU A 186 16.05 1.37 2.74
CA LEU A 186 16.29 0.02 2.24
C LEU A 186 17.53 0.05 1.33
N ARG A 187 18.40 -0.95 1.40
CA ARG A 187 19.60 -1.06 0.56
C ARG A 187 19.52 -2.29 -0.33
N THR A 188 20.01 -2.17 -1.56
CA THR A 188 20.20 -3.33 -2.42
C THR A 188 21.41 -4.18 -1.97
N PRO A 189 21.47 -5.46 -2.33
CA PRO A 189 22.66 -6.30 -2.14
C PRO A 189 23.88 -5.78 -2.90
N LEU A 190 25.05 -6.34 -2.59
CA LEU A 190 26.32 -5.93 -3.22
C LEU A 190 26.47 -6.37 -4.68
N GLY A 191 25.67 -7.35 -5.10
CA GLY A 191 25.63 -7.92 -6.45
C GLY A 191 24.20 -7.91 -6.99
N SER A 192 24.05 -8.22 -8.29
CA SER A 192 22.73 -8.38 -8.91
C SER A 192 21.84 -9.34 -8.12
N ASP A 193 20.57 -8.99 -7.98
CA ASP A 193 19.60 -9.75 -7.21
C ASP A 193 18.16 -9.44 -7.60
N THR A 194 17.24 -10.34 -7.28
CA THR A 194 15.79 -10.15 -7.46
C THR A 194 15.12 -10.07 -6.10
N PHE A 195 14.36 -9.01 -5.85
CA PHE A 195 13.57 -8.87 -4.64
C PHE A 195 12.50 -9.98 -4.59
N ALA A 196 12.52 -10.78 -3.52
CA ALA A 196 11.72 -11.99 -3.42
C ALA A 196 10.25 -11.77 -3.00
N GLY A 197 9.90 -10.56 -2.53
CA GLY A 197 8.52 -10.21 -2.20
C GLY A 197 7.65 -10.02 -3.43
N ASP A 198 6.34 -10.16 -3.26
CA ASP A 198 5.37 -9.96 -4.35
C ASP A 198 5.35 -8.50 -4.81
N SER A 199 5.50 -7.56 -3.87
CA SER A 199 5.63 -6.13 -4.15
C SER A 199 6.56 -5.43 -3.17
N LEU A 200 7.12 -4.30 -3.60
CA LEU A 200 7.84 -3.36 -2.76
C LEU A 200 7.27 -1.95 -2.95
N THR A 201 6.83 -1.31 -1.87
CA THR A 201 6.30 0.06 -1.89
C THR A 201 7.22 1.00 -1.11
N LEU A 202 7.67 2.09 -1.74
CA LEU A 202 8.30 3.21 -1.04
C LEU A 202 7.27 4.30 -0.78
N HIS A 203 6.97 4.54 0.48
CA HIS A 203 6.12 5.64 0.91
C HIS A 203 6.92 6.95 0.97
N ALA A 204 6.24 8.07 1.26
CA ALA A 204 6.80 9.43 1.22
C ALA A 204 8.15 9.62 1.94
N THR A 205 8.41 8.86 3.01
CA THR A 205 9.67 8.94 3.78
C THR A 205 10.64 7.77 3.50
N GLY A 206 10.24 6.84 2.65
CA GLY A 206 11.00 5.65 2.29
C GLY A 206 12.02 5.90 1.18
N THR A 207 13.17 5.25 1.29
CA THR A 207 14.23 5.32 0.27
C THR A 207 14.72 3.92 -0.10
N LEU A 208 14.84 3.65 -1.40
CA LEU A 208 15.68 2.58 -1.92
C LEU A 208 17.04 3.15 -2.32
N LEU A 209 18.10 2.67 -1.68
CA LEU A 209 19.48 3.05 -1.98
C LEU A 209 20.18 1.91 -2.73
N THR A 210 20.54 2.12 -3.99
CA THR A 210 21.33 1.14 -4.74
C THR A 210 22.78 1.15 -4.25
N LYS A 211 23.33 -0.02 -3.94
CA LYS A 211 24.71 -0.22 -3.50
C LYS A 211 25.38 -1.28 -4.38
N GLY A 212 26.69 -1.24 -4.50
CA GLY A 212 27.46 -2.44 -4.80
C GLY A 212 28.71 -2.65 -3.91
N SER A 213 29.51 -3.66 -4.23
CA SER A 213 30.85 -3.91 -3.65
C SER A 213 31.97 -2.91 -4.05
N SER A 214 32.64 -2.25 -3.10
CA SER A 214 33.84 -1.45 -3.41
C SER A 214 35.06 -2.29 -3.81
N THR A 215 35.02 -3.61 -3.60
CA THR A 215 36.15 -4.51 -3.83
C THR A 215 36.05 -5.30 -5.14
N THR A 216 34.87 -5.34 -5.77
CA THR A 216 34.66 -6.04 -7.04
C THR A 216 33.75 -5.20 -7.93
N PRO A 217 34.32 -4.40 -8.84
CA PRO A 217 33.55 -3.49 -9.68
C PRO A 217 32.72 -4.30 -10.68
N THR A 218 31.45 -4.48 -10.36
CA THR A 218 30.45 -5.13 -11.22
C THR A 218 29.27 -4.20 -11.36
N ASN A 219 28.74 -4.14 -12.59
CA ASN A 219 27.46 -3.49 -12.85
C ASN A 219 26.38 -4.41 -12.33
N ASN A 220 25.51 -3.91 -11.45
CA ASN A 220 24.48 -4.74 -10.83
C ASN A 220 23.13 -4.47 -11.47
N THR A 221 22.32 -5.53 -11.58
CA THR A 221 20.91 -5.44 -11.94
C THR A 221 20.07 -5.87 -10.74
N PHE A 222 19.17 -4.98 -10.34
CA PHE A 222 18.27 -5.14 -9.21
C PHE A 222 16.85 -5.25 -9.75
N THR A 223 16.29 -6.46 -9.72
CA THR A 223 14.95 -6.72 -10.27
C THR A 223 13.91 -6.65 -9.16
N ILE A 224 12.89 -5.82 -9.34
CA ILE A 224 11.71 -5.74 -8.47
C ILE A 224 10.48 -5.84 -9.39
N ASN A 225 9.78 -6.98 -9.33
CA ASN A 225 8.72 -7.28 -10.30
C ASN A 225 7.53 -6.31 -10.22
N ASP A 226 7.17 -5.89 -9.02
CA ASP A 226 6.13 -4.89 -8.74
C ASP A 226 6.68 -3.86 -7.76
N PHE A 227 7.28 -2.80 -8.30
CA PHE A 227 7.85 -1.71 -7.53
C PHE A 227 6.91 -0.50 -7.53
N ARG A 228 6.51 -0.01 -6.36
CA ARG A 228 5.53 1.07 -6.22
C ARG A 228 6.17 2.27 -5.55
N LEU A 229 6.11 3.42 -6.21
CA LEU A 229 6.54 4.70 -5.66
C LEU A 229 5.32 5.50 -5.21
N ASN A 230 5.10 5.53 -3.90
CA ASN A 230 4.03 6.28 -3.25
C ASN A 230 4.60 7.48 -2.49
N GLY A 231 5.31 8.34 -3.20
CA GLY A 231 6.01 9.49 -2.64
C GLY A 231 7.47 9.25 -2.28
N GLY A 232 7.94 8.00 -2.36
CA GLY A 232 9.29 7.62 -1.95
C GLY A 232 10.40 8.02 -2.92
N ALA A 233 11.63 7.65 -2.54
CA ALA A 233 12.84 8.01 -3.29
C ALA A 233 13.66 6.81 -3.74
N ILE A 234 14.11 6.83 -4.99
CA ILE A 234 15.21 5.99 -5.47
C ILE A 234 16.48 6.83 -5.42
N VAL A 235 17.50 6.33 -4.74
CA VAL A 235 18.79 7.02 -4.62
C VAL A 235 19.91 6.10 -5.11
N HIS A 236 20.71 6.62 -6.01
CA HIS A 236 21.93 5.95 -6.43
C HIS A 236 23.03 6.17 -5.38
N GLY A 237 23.45 5.09 -4.71
CA GLY A 237 24.41 5.16 -3.60
C GLY A 237 25.84 5.54 -4.03
N SER A 238 26.69 5.84 -3.05
CA SER A 238 27.99 6.52 -3.19
C SER A 238 29.11 5.76 -3.92
N ASP A 239 28.82 4.74 -4.73
CA ASP A 239 29.83 4.05 -5.54
C ASP A 239 29.93 4.57 -6.98
N ASN A 240 31.06 4.32 -7.64
CA ASN A 240 31.39 4.83 -8.98
C ASN A 240 30.94 3.89 -10.13
N ARG A 241 29.80 3.23 -9.98
CA ARG A 241 29.39 2.15 -10.91
C ARG A 241 28.04 2.41 -11.56
N SER A 242 27.74 1.58 -12.55
CA SER A 242 26.44 1.55 -13.17
C SER A 242 25.53 0.53 -12.48
N HIS A 243 24.37 0.98 -12.01
CA HIS A 243 23.33 0.09 -11.48
C HIS A 243 22.10 0.14 -12.38
N THR A 244 21.44 -0.99 -12.54
CA THR A 244 20.18 -1.11 -13.27
C THR A 244 19.07 -1.52 -12.32
N ILE A 245 17.94 -0.82 -12.37
CA ILE A 245 16.67 -1.24 -11.76
C ILE A 245 15.80 -1.80 -12.87
N ALA A 246 15.35 -3.05 -12.72
CA ALA A 246 14.53 -3.78 -13.68
C ALA A 246 13.21 -4.26 -13.05
N GLY A 247 12.26 -4.70 -13.87
CA GLY A 247 10.91 -5.10 -13.47
C GLY A 247 9.88 -4.06 -13.90
N ASN A 248 8.94 -3.72 -13.02
CA ASN A 248 7.92 -2.70 -13.31
C ASN A 248 7.89 -1.64 -12.21
N ILE A 249 7.65 -0.38 -12.57
CA ILE A 249 7.48 0.73 -11.62
C ILE A 249 6.09 1.35 -11.79
N ALA A 250 5.31 1.41 -10.71
CA ALA A 250 4.08 2.19 -10.64
C ALA A 250 4.28 3.44 -9.79
N VAL A 251 4.08 4.62 -10.37
CA VAL A 251 4.20 5.92 -9.68
C VAL A 251 2.81 6.36 -9.22
N LEU A 252 2.51 6.06 -7.96
CA LEU A 252 1.21 6.28 -7.32
C LEU A 252 1.06 7.71 -6.79
N ALA A 253 2.17 8.32 -6.39
CA ALA A 253 2.25 9.71 -5.96
C ALA A 253 3.59 10.32 -6.37
N ASP A 254 3.69 11.66 -6.33
CA ASP A 254 4.89 12.40 -6.71
C ASP A 254 6.12 11.91 -5.96
N SER A 255 7.06 11.32 -6.69
CA SER A 255 8.21 10.59 -6.16
C SER A 255 9.52 11.14 -6.69
N SER A 256 10.66 10.63 -6.22
CA SER A 256 11.97 11.16 -6.63
C SER A 256 12.98 10.10 -7.05
N ILE A 257 13.86 10.50 -7.97
CA ILE A 257 15.05 9.75 -8.38
C ILE A 257 16.25 10.67 -8.25
N SER A 258 17.24 10.26 -7.47
CA SER A 258 18.46 11.03 -7.25
C SER A 258 19.69 10.23 -7.67
N VAL A 259 20.51 10.84 -8.53
CA VAL A 259 21.80 10.31 -8.97
C VAL A 259 22.84 11.40 -8.68
N GLY A 260 23.70 11.18 -7.69
CA GLY A 260 24.70 12.18 -7.31
C GLY A 260 25.79 11.72 -6.34
N ASN A 261 27.05 12.02 -6.68
CA ASN A 261 28.26 12.04 -5.83
C ASN A 261 29.48 12.47 -6.70
N PRO A 262 30.70 12.71 -6.15
CA PRO A 262 31.79 13.36 -6.86
C PRO A 262 32.46 12.51 -7.96
N ASN A 263 31.90 11.36 -8.34
CA ASN A 263 32.44 10.49 -9.39
C ASN A 263 31.33 10.15 -10.39
N PRO A 264 31.60 10.16 -11.71
CA PRO A 264 30.62 9.86 -12.74
C PRO A 264 29.97 8.49 -12.54
N ARG A 265 28.64 8.45 -12.63
CA ARG A 265 27.81 7.26 -12.43
C ARG A 265 26.73 7.12 -13.47
N THR A 266 26.14 5.94 -13.52
CA THR A 266 24.97 5.69 -14.36
C THR A 266 23.94 4.89 -13.59
N LEU A 267 22.75 5.46 -13.39
CA LEU A 267 21.58 4.69 -13.01
C LEU A 267 20.78 4.40 -14.28
N THR A 268 20.49 3.13 -14.55
CA THR A 268 19.57 2.73 -15.61
C THR A 268 18.25 2.29 -14.99
N ILE A 269 17.15 2.91 -15.38
CA ILE A 269 15.80 2.39 -15.15
C ILE A 269 15.39 1.63 -16.40
N ALA A 270 15.53 0.30 -16.32
CA ALA A 270 15.11 -0.64 -17.35
C ALA A 270 13.71 -1.19 -17.10
N SER A 271 13.01 -0.66 -16.10
CA SER A 271 11.62 -0.99 -15.81
C SER A 271 10.66 -0.20 -16.68
N ASP A 272 9.55 -0.83 -17.08
CA ASP A 272 8.39 -0.12 -17.60
C ASP A 272 7.74 0.68 -16.46
N ILE A 273 7.46 1.94 -16.72
CA ILE A 273 6.89 2.90 -15.77
C ILE A 273 5.42 3.15 -16.13
N SER A 274 4.58 3.19 -15.10
CA SER A 274 3.15 3.51 -15.20
C SER A 274 2.71 4.46 -14.09
N GLY A 275 1.51 5.02 -14.21
CA GLY A 275 0.89 5.84 -13.17
C GLY A 275 0.92 7.35 -13.47
N ALA A 276 0.34 8.12 -12.55
CA ALA A 276 0.05 9.54 -12.74
C ALA A 276 0.81 10.47 -11.79
N GLY A 277 1.57 9.93 -10.83
CA GLY A 277 2.45 10.75 -9.99
C GLY A 277 3.66 11.26 -10.76
N LYS A 278 4.12 12.48 -10.47
CA LYS A 278 5.32 13.06 -11.11
C LYS A 278 6.60 12.40 -10.61
N LEU A 279 7.61 12.34 -11.49
CA LEU A 279 8.97 11.98 -11.10
C LEU A 279 9.86 13.22 -11.04
N ASN A 280 10.31 13.54 -9.82
CA ASN A 280 11.29 14.60 -9.56
C ASN A 280 12.70 14.00 -9.65
N VAL A 281 13.41 14.32 -10.71
CA VAL A 281 14.72 13.77 -11.03
C VAL A 281 15.80 14.80 -10.72
N SER A 282 16.81 14.38 -9.96
CA SER A 282 18.01 15.16 -9.71
C SER A 282 19.23 14.36 -10.17
N VAL A 283 19.93 14.85 -11.20
CA VAL A 283 21.18 14.25 -11.69
C VAL A 283 22.29 15.27 -11.52
N LEU A 284 23.32 14.94 -10.74
CA LEU A 284 24.40 15.85 -10.39
C LEU A 284 25.67 15.56 -11.21
N ASP A 285 26.58 16.52 -11.21
CA ASP A 285 27.91 16.43 -11.82
C ASP A 285 27.89 15.88 -13.27
N SER A 286 28.66 14.83 -13.53
CA SER A 286 28.72 14.14 -14.84
C SER A 286 27.92 12.83 -14.83
N ASP A 287 26.99 12.69 -13.89
CA ASP A 287 26.18 11.49 -13.74
C ASP A 287 25.11 11.40 -14.82
N VAL A 288 24.63 10.17 -15.03
CA VAL A 288 23.67 9.83 -16.07
C VAL A 288 22.51 9.02 -15.48
N LEU A 289 21.29 9.41 -15.84
CA LEU A 289 20.10 8.58 -15.70
C LEU A 289 19.67 8.08 -17.08
N ASN A 290 19.70 6.78 -17.31
CA ASN A 290 19.18 6.16 -18.53
C ASN A 290 17.77 5.62 -18.30
N LEU A 291 16.84 5.93 -19.21
CA LEU A 291 15.48 5.39 -19.24
C LEU A 291 15.34 4.48 -20.47
N THR A 292 15.15 3.18 -20.25
CA THR A 292 15.11 2.19 -21.35
C THR A 292 13.82 1.35 -21.40
N GLY A 293 12.88 1.54 -20.47
CA GLY A 293 11.57 0.88 -20.49
C GLY A 293 10.55 1.55 -21.43
N ASP A 294 9.50 0.81 -21.80
CA ASP A 294 8.34 1.34 -22.51
C ASP A 294 7.39 1.98 -21.50
N ASN A 295 7.44 3.31 -21.42
CA ASN A 295 6.67 4.07 -20.45
C ASN A 295 5.37 4.62 -21.06
N SER A 296 4.82 3.96 -22.09
CA SER A 296 3.56 4.38 -22.74
C SER A 296 2.36 4.47 -21.78
N ALA A 297 2.41 3.76 -20.65
CA ALA A 297 1.41 3.82 -19.58
C ALA A 297 1.69 4.88 -18.47
N PHE A 298 2.78 5.64 -18.57
CA PHE A 298 3.13 6.68 -17.61
C PHE A 298 2.61 8.05 -18.06
N SER A 299 1.74 8.66 -17.25
CA SER A 299 1.14 9.97 -17.55
C SER A 299 1.53 11.07 -16.56
N GLY A 300 2.33 10.75 -15.53
CA GLY A 300 2.62 11.68 -14.43
C GLY A 300 3.56 12.83 -14.77
N GLY A 301 4.50 12.61 -15.69
CA GLY A 301 5.45 13.63 -16.14
C GLY A 301 6.74 13.68 -15.31
N TRP A 302 7.68 14.51 -15.77
CA TRP A 302 9.06 14.58 -15.31
C TRP A 302 9.46 16.00 -14.93
N ASN A 303 10.05 16.17 -13.75
CA ASN A 303 10.73 17.40 -13.34
C ASN A 303 12.22 17.10 -13.22
N ILE A 304 13.00 17.45 -14.23
CA ILE A 304 14.44 17.18 -14.31
C ILE A 304 15.21 18.39 -13.76
N SER A 305 16.17 18.14 -12.88
CA SER A 305 17.01 19.15 -12.25
C SER A 305 18.45 18.65 -12.07
N GLY A 306 19.36 19.58 -11.77
CA GLY A 306 20.79 19.32 -11.60
C GLY A 306 21.59 19.65 -12.87
N VAL A 307 22.82 19.14 -12.95
CA VAL A 307 23.78 19.46 -14.03
C VAL A 307 24.19 18.22 -14.84
N GLY A 308 23.69 17.05 -14.47
CA GLY A 308 23.93 15.80 -15.17
C GLY A 308 22.99 15.60 -16.37
N THR A 309 22.98 14.35 -16.86
CA THR A 309 22.24 13.99 -18.07
C THR A 309 21.14 12.97 -17.80
N VAL A 310 19.94 13.21 -18.34
CA VAL A 310 18.89 12.20 -18.48
C VAL A 310 18.81 11.77 -19.95
N ASN A 311 18.88 10.46 -20.20
CA ASN A 311 18.80 9.87 -21.54
C ASN A 311 17.50 9.09 -21.67
N ALA A 312 16.59 9.58 -22.52
CA ALA A 312 15.42 8.86 -23.02
C ALA A 312 15.87 7.90 -24.15
N ALA A 313 16.36 6.73 -23.77
CA ALA A 313 17.15 5.86 -24.65
C ALA A 313 16.30 4.91 -25.52
N SER A 314 14.97 4.87 -25.32
CA SER A 314 14.05 4.02 -26.08
C SER A 314 12.75 4.76 -26.42
N ASN A 315 11.95 4.22 -27.33
CA ASN A 315 10.65 4.80 -27.69
C ASN A 315 9.75 4.90 -26.47
N ASN A 316 9.03 6.02 -26.33
CA ASN A 316 8.11 6.30 -25.23
C ASN A 316 8.73 6.22 -23.81
N SER A 317 10.06 6.26 -23.67
CA SER A 317 10.72 6.21 -22.35
C SER A 317 10.42 7.41 -21.43
N LEU A 318 9.85 8.49 -21.95
CA LEU A 318 9.33 9.60 -21.13
C LEU A 318 7.83 9.48 -20.80
N GLY A 319 7.11 8.51 -21.37
CA GLY A 319 5.66 8.44 -21.28
C GLY A 319 4.97 9.67 -21.87
N THR A 320 3.72 9.91 -21.46
CA THR A 320 2.85 10.94 -22.07
C THR A 320 2.70 12.22 -21.25
N GLY A 321 3.27 12.27 -20.05
CA GLY A 321 3.17 13.44 -19.18
C GLY A 321 3.96 14.66 -19.67
N ASP A 322 3.88 15.75 -18.91
CA ASP A 322 4.70 16.94 -19.14
C ASP A 322 6.17 16.68 -18.75
N VAL A 323 7.09 17.31 -19.48
CA VAL A 323 8.54 17.26 -19.18
C VAL A 323 9.03 18.67 -18.92
N VAL A 324 9.56 18.91 -17.72
CA VAL A 324 10.23 20.15 -17.32
C VAL A 324 11.72 19.87 -17.17
N VAL A 325 12.55 20.60 -17.91
CA VAL A 325 14.01 20.54 -17.82
C VAL A 325 14.50 21.81 -17.14
N GLY A 326 15.02 21.67 -15.92
CA GLY A 326 15.56 22.75 -15.12
C GLY A 326 16.89 23.28 -15.64
N VAL A 327 17.27 24.46 -15.16
CA VAL A 327 18.50 25.15 -15.57
C VAL A 327 19.73 24.28 -15.34
N GLY A 328 20.55 24.14 -16.38
CA GLY A 328 21.79 23.38 -16.35
C GLY A 328 21.64 21.87 -16.58
N SER A 329 20.42 21.33 -16.57
CA SER A 329 20.17 19.91 -16.84
C SER A 329 20.23 19.61 -18.34
N THR A 330 20.69 18.40 -18.67
CA THR A 330 20.66 17.89 -20.05
C THR A 330 19.64 16.78 -20.18
N LEU A 331 18.72 16.89 -21.16
CA LEU A 331 17.86 15.80 -21.60
C LEU A 331 18.22 15.42 -23.02
N THR A 332 18.53 14.15 -23.26
CA THR A 332 18.72 13.60 -24.61
C THR A 332 17.64 12.57 -24.92
N SER A 333 17.29 12.41 -26.20
CA SER A 333 16.37 11.37 -26.67
C SER A 333 16.96 10.67 -27.89
N ALA A 334 16.93 9.34 -27.87
CA ALA A 334 17.38 8.49 -28.97
C ALA A 334 16.24 7.76 -29.70
N GLY A 335 15.03 7.76 -29.13
CA GLY A 335 13.82 7.18 -29.71
C GLY A 335 12.68 8.20 -29.86
N ASP A 336 11.60 7.77 -30.49
CA ASP A 336 10.38 8.58 -30.65
C ASP A 336 9.71 8.75 -29.28
N GLN A 337 9.48 10.00 -28.86
CA GLN A 337 8.79 10.34 -27.61
C GLN A 337 7.45 11.01 -27.91
N THR A 338 6.41 10.59 -27.21
CA THR A 338 5.09 11.23 -27.25
C THR A 338 4.81 11.88 -25.90
N ILE A 339 5.18 13.16 -25.74
CA ILE A 339 4.98 13.92 -24.49
C ILE A 339 3.88 14.98 -24.65
N THR A 340 3.20 15.34 -23.56
CA THR A 340 2.15 16.38 -23.60
C THR A 340 2.74 17.77 -23.81
N SER A 341 3.81 18.10 -23.09
CA SER A 341 4.54 19.35 -23.26
C SER A 341 6.01 19.21 -22.86
N LEU A 342 6.86 20.09 -23.42
CA LEU A 342 8.26 20.26 -23.04
C LEU A 342 8.50 21.71 -22.61
N ASN A 343 8.93 21.90 -21.37
CA ASN A 343 9.32 23.20 -20.83
C ASN A 343 10.81 23.19 -20.46
N VAL A 344 11.62 23.97 -21.18
CA VAL A 344 13.06 24.11 -20.90
C VAL A 344 13.28 25.46 -20.22
N GLN A 345 13.76 25.42 -18.97
CA GLN A 345 14.05 26.62 -18.18
C GLN A 345 15.44 27.15 -18.56
N GLY A 346 15.50 28.43 -18.92
CA GLY A 346 16.72 29.17 -19.24
C GLY A 346 17.25 30.00 -18.08
#